data_AF-A0A374VHY1-F1
#
_entry.id   AF-A0A374VHY1-F1
#
_cell.length_a   1.000
_cell.length_b   1.000
_cell.length_c   1.000
_cell.angle_alpha   90.00
_cell.angle_beta   90.00
_cell.angle_gamma   90.00
#
_symmetry.space_group_name_H-M   'P 1'
#
loop_
_entity.id
_entity.type
_entity.pdbx_description
1 polymer ?
#
loop_
_entity_poly.entity_id
_entity_poly.type
_entity_poly.pdbx_seq_one_letter_code
_entity_poly.pdbx_strand_id
1 'polypeptide(L)'
;MPAEVRDRLRSIPAAHELLAEWPVMKAVGDAGDMIVREAIDAELDAEREAIRSGTPARNKRELALAIEQRCHRLSLPTLRPAVNATGVVIHTNLGRAPLAPAAVQAVTDVARGYSMLEYDVATCARGGRKEHAARLLRKLREAQCEEVVELQVVEGASTPGGGSLPTVELPTFCVPSALSMGAYPPMA
;
A
#
# COMPACT_ATOMS: atom_id res chain seq x y z
N MET A 1 -3.56 9.72 -43.02
CA MET A 1 -4.15 8.50 -42.43
C MET A 1 -4.71 7.64 -43.55
N PRO A 2 -4.28 6.39 -43.70
CA PRO A 2 -4.84 5.45 -44.68
C PRO A 2 -6.36 5.30 -44.51
N ALA A 3 -7.10 5.07 -45.59
CA ALA A 3 -8.57 4.90 -45.53
C ALA A 3 -8.97 3.77 -44.57
N GLU A 4 -8.22 2.67 -44.61
CA GLU A 4 -8.42 1.49 -43.77
C GLU A 4 -8.30 1.78 -42.26
N VAL A 5 -7.35 2.64 -41.85
CA VAL A 5 -7.20 3.06 -40.45
C VAL A 5 -8.41 3.88 -39.99
N ARG A 6 -8.96 4.73 -40.87
CA ARG A 6 -10.14 5.55 -40.56
C ARG A 6 -11.40 4.70 -40.37
N ASP A 7 -11.55 3.66 -41.19
CA ASP A 7 -12.69 2.75 -41.10
C ASP A 7 -12.62 1.89 -39.83
N ARG A 8 -11.41 1.42 -39.46
CA ARG A 8 -11.17 0.73 -38.18
C ARG A 8 -11.43 1.62 -36.96
N LEU A 9 -11.08 2.92 -37.02
CA LEU A 9 -11.39 3.86 -35.93
C LEU A 9 -12.89 4.09 -35.76
N ARG A 10 -13.67 4.00 -36.85
CA ARG A 10 -15.13 4.10 -36.82
C ARG A 10 -15.81 2.86 -36.28
N SER A 11 -15.15 1.69 -36.34
CA SER A 11 -15.70 0.44 -35.80
C SER A 11 -15.49 0.27 -34.29
N ILE A 12 -14.83 1.22 -33.61
CA ILE A 12 -14.68 1.18 -32.15
C ILE A 12 -16.07 1.33 -31.51
N PRO A 13 -16.50 0.38 -30.65
CA PRO A 13 -17.78 0.47 -29.95
C PRO A 13 -17.88 1.74 -29.11
N ALA A 14 -19.09 2.29 -29.01
CA ALA A 14 -19.33 3.41 -28.12
C ALA A 14 -19.30 2.95 -26.65
N ALA A 15 -18.94 3.84 -25.72
CA ALA A 15 -18.86 3.52 -24.30
C ALA A 15 -20.17 2.92 -23.74
N HIS A 16 -21.34 3.43 -24.16
CA HIS A 16 -22.63 2.90 -23.73
C HIS A 16 -22.90 1.47 -24.22
N GLU A 17 -22.35 1.07 -25.37
CA GLU A 17 -22.47 -0.29 -25.88
C GLU A 17 -21.60 -1.25 -25.06
N LEU A 18 -20.42 -0.80 -24.62
CA LEU A 18 -19.52 -1.55 -23.76
C LEU A 18 -20.10 -1.73 -22.35
N LEU A 19 -20.78 -0.71 -21.81
CA LEU A 19 -21.47 -0.80 -20.53
C LEU A 19 -22.58 -1.87 -20.52
N ALA A 20 -23.15 -2.21 -21.67
CA ALA A 20 -24.14 -3.28 -21.80
C ALA A 20 -23.52 -4.69 -21.87
N GLU A 21 -22.19 -4.82 -21.98
CA GLU A 21 -21.52 -6.11 -21.98
C GLU A 21 -21.37 -6.65 -20.56
N TRP A 22 -21.68 -7.94 -20.37
CA TRP A 22 -21.63 -8.60 -19.07
C TRP A 22 -20.30 -8.38 -18.29
N PRO A 23 -19.10 -8.50 -18.88
CA PRO A 23 -17.83 -8.21 -18.19
C PRO A 23 -17.77 -6.81 -17.57
N VAL A 24 -18.30 -5.81 -18.28
CA VAL A 24 -18.30 -4.42 -17.82
C VAL A 24 -19.37 -4.20 -16.77
N MET A 25 -20.58 -4.75 -16.95
CA MET A 25 -21.64 -4.71 -15.94
C MET A 25 -21.20 -5.34 -14.61
N LYS A 26 -20.51 -6.48 -14.67
CA LYS A 26 -19.91 -7.12 -13.50
C LYS A 26 -18.88 -6.20 -12.84
N ALA A 27 -17.99 -5.60 -13.64
CA ALA A 27 -16.98 -4.69 -13.12
C ALA A 27 -17.57 -3.44 -12.44
N VAL A 28 -18.74 -2.95 -12.89
CA VAL A 28 -19.48 -1.88 -12.20
C VAL A 28 -19.89 -2.33 -10.80
N GLY A 29 -20.42 -3.55 -10.66
CA GLY A 29 -20.77 -4.12 -9.36
C GLY A 29 -19.56 -4.33 -8.43
N ASP A 30 -18.42 -4.74 -8.98
CA ASP A 30 -17.24 -5.11 -8.19
C ASP A 30 -16.35 -3.90 -7.83
N ALA A 31 -16.19 -2.93 -8.73
CA ALA A 31 -15.21 -1.83 -8.60
C ALA A 31 -15.85 -0.43 -8.52
N GLY A 32 -17.14 -0.29 -8.87
CA GLY A 32 -17.86 0.97 -8.89
C GLY A 32 -17.63 1.83 -10.15
N ASP A 33 -18.55 2.77 -10.37
CA ASP A 33 -18.65 3.55 -11.62
C ASP A 33 -17.40 4.35 -11.97
N MET A 34 -16.72 4.91 -10.96
CA MET A 34 -15.53 5.72 -11.19
C MET A 34 -14.39 4.90 -11.81
N ILE A 35 -14.11 3.71 -11.27
CA ILE A 35 -13.07 2.81 -11.77
C ILE A 35 -13.42 2.31 -13.16
N VAL A 36 -14.70 1.98 -13.39
CA VAL A 36 -15.15 1.51 -14.70
C VAL A 36 -15.03 2.59 -15.77
N ARG A 37 -15.41 3.84 -15.47
CA ARG A 37 -15.24 4.96 -16.41
C ARG A 37 -13.77 5.17 -16.77
N GLU A 38 -12.90 5.21 -15.77
CA GLU A 38 -11.44 5.33 -15.99
C GLU A 38 -10.91 4.18 -16.86
N ALA A 39 -11.37 2.95 -16.61
CA ALA A 39 -10.96 1.79 -17.39
C ALA A 39 -11.46 1.84 -18.84
N ILE A 40 -12.70 2.26 -19.07
CA ILE A 40 -13.28 2.42 -20.42
C ILE A 40 -12.48 3.47 -21.20
N ASP A 41 -12.25 4.64 -20.62
CA ASP A 41 -11.54 5.72 -21.29
C ASP A 41 -10.11 5.28 -21.66
N ALA A 42 -9.41 4.65 -20.71
CA ALA A 42 -8.06 4.15 -20.93
C ALA A 42 -7.97 3.04 -21.99
N GLU A 43 -8.93 2.10 -22.03
CA GLU A 43 -8.95 1.04 -23.04
C GLU A 43 -9.36 1.55 -24.43
N LEU A 44 -10.27 2.52 -24.50
CA LEU A 44 -10.64 3.17 -25.76
C LEU A 44 -9.48 4.01 -26.33
N ASP A 45 -8.75 4.72 -25.48
CA ASP A 45 -7.57 5.47 -25.91
C ASP A 45 -6.43 4.55 -26.37
N ALA A 46 -6.19 3.46 -25.64
CA ALA A 46 -5.25 2.43 -26.06
C ALA A 46 -5.66 1.78 -27.40
N GLU A 47 -6.96 1.53 -27.60
CA GLU A 47 -7.49 0.98 -28.85
C GLU A 47 -7.27 1.92 -30.04
N ARG A 48 -7.58 3.21 -29.85
CA ARG A 48 -7.37 4.24 -30.87
C ARG A 48 -5.89 4.31 -31.27
N GLU A 49 -5.00 4.23 -30.31
CA GLU A 49 -3.55 4.28 -30.57
C GLU A 49 -3.04 3.01 -31.26
N ALA A 50 -3.51 1.84 -30.84
CA ALA A 50 -3.19 0.57 -31.48
C ALA A 50 -3.64 0.56 -32.95
N ILE A 51 -4.84 1.06 -33.26
CA ILE A 51 -5.34 1.15 -34.64
C ILE A 51 -4.50 2.13 -35.47
N ARG A 52 -4.09 3.26 -34.90
CA ARG A 52 -3.20 4.23 -35.58
C ARG A 52 -1.83 3.63 -35.89
N SER A 53 -1.32 2.74 -35.04
CA SER A 53 -0.05 2.03 -35.26
C SER A 53 -0.16 0.83 -36.21
N GLY A 54 -1.35 0.56 -36.76
CA GLY A 54 -1.61 -0.49 -37.75
C GLY A 54 -2.15 -1.80 -37.17
N THR A 55 -2.36 -1.87 -35.87
CA THR A 55 -2.97 -3.03 -35.20
C THR A 55 -4.44 -3.19 -35.65
N PRO A 56 -4.93 -4.42 -35.83
CA PRO A 56 -6.36 -4.66 -36.06
C PRO A 56 -7.22 -4.22 -34.87
N ALA A 57 -8.43 -3.75 -35.14
CA ALA A 57 -9.38 -3.39 -34.09
C ALA A 57 -9.86 -4.64 -33.34
N ARG A 58 -9.83 -4.59 -32.01
CA ARG A 58 -10.44 -5.60 -31.14
C ARG A 58 -11.95 -5.59 -31.31
N ASN A 59 -12.57 -6.74 -31.20
CA ASN A 59 -14.02 -6.82 -31.18
C ASN A 59 -14.59 -6.32 -29.82
N LYS A 60 -15.89 -6.06 -29.79
CA LYS A 60 -16.59 -5.55 -28.61
C LYS A 60 -16.37 -6.41 -27.36
N ARG A 61 -16.37 -7.74 -27.52
CA ARG A 61 -16.21 -8.69 -26.40
C ARG A 61 -14.78 -8.68 -25.85
N GLU A 62 -13.78 -8.60 -26.71
CA GLU A 62 -12.36 -8.47 -26.34
C GLU A 62 -12.11 -7.18 -25.56
N LEU A 63 -12.69 -6.08 -26.03
CA LEU A 63 -12.57 -4.79 -25.35
C LEU A 63 -13.27 -4.82 -23.97
N ALA A 64 -14.45 -5.42 -23.88
CA ALA A 64 -15.15 -5.60 -22.60
C ALA A 64 -14.35 -6.44 -21.58
N LEU A 65 -13.69 -7.51 -22.02
CA LEU A 65 -12.81 -8.33 -21.16
C LEU A 65 -11.57 -7.55 -20.72
N ALA A 66 -10.96 -6.75 -21.61
CA ALA A 66 -9.82 -5.91 -21.26
C ALA A 66 -10.20 -4.82 -20.23
N ILE A 67 -11.41 -4.24 -20.37
CA ILE A 67 -11.98 -3.30 -19.40
C ILE A 67 -12.15 -3.99 -18.04
N GLU A 68 -12.78 -5.17 -17.98
CA GLU A 68 -12.93 -5.93 -16.72
C GLU A 68 -11.58 -6.17 -16.03
N GLN A 69 -10.57 -6.60 -16.79
CA GLN A 69 -9.21 -6.83 -16.28
C GLN A 69 -8.54 -5.54 -15.78
N ARG A 70 -8.75 -4.42 -16.47
CA ARG A 70 -8.24 -3.11 -16.03
C ARG A 70 -8.96 -2.65 -14.76
N CYS A 71 -10.29 -2.77 -14.68
CA CYS A 71 -11.05 -2.48 -13.48
C CYS A 71 -10.55 -3.29 -12.29
N HIS A 72 -10.32 -4.59 -12.48
CA HIS A 72 -9.76 -5.45 -11.44
C HIS A 72 -8.37 -4.97 -10.99
N ARG A 73 -7.50 -4.55 -11.91
CA ARG A 73 -6.18 -4.01 -11.52
C ARG A 73 -6.26 -2.69 -10.77
N LEU A 74 -7.17 -1.80 -11.18
CA LEU A 74 -7.39 -0.50 -10.55
C LEU A 74 -8.07 -0.60 -9.18
N SER A 75 -8.90 -1.63 -8.96
CA SER A 75 -9.54 -1.87 -7.66
C SER A 75 -8.63 -2.52 -6.64
N LEU A 76 -7.49 -3.09 -7.05
CA LEU A 76 -6.53 -3.67 -6.13
C LEU A 76 -5.77 -2.59 -5.34
N PRO A 77 -5.57 -2.78 -4.03
CA PRO A 77 -4.70 -1.91 -3.25
C PRO A 77 -3.29 -1.80 -3.85
N THR A 78 -2.67 -0.64 -3.70
CA THR A 78 -1.28 -0.42 -4.11
C THR A 78 -0.29 -1.20 -3.24
N LEU A 79 -0.62 -1.40 -1.95
CA LEU A 79 0.11 -2.26 -1.03
C LEU A 79 -0.54 -3.65 -0.96
N ARG A 80 0.23 -4.68 -1.32
CA ARG A 80 -0.22 -6.07 -1.34
C ARG A 80 0.79 -6.98 -0.67
N PRO A 81 0.35 -8.12 -0.09
CA PRO A 81 1.25 -9.15 0.39
C PRO A 81 2.16 -9.66 -0.74
N ALA A 82 3.41 -9.99 -0.39
CA ALA A 82 4.37 -10.56 -1.31
C ALA A 82 5.02 -11.81 -0.67
N VAL A 83 5.36 -12.79 -1.49
CA VAL A 83 6.17 -13.95 -1.06
C VAL A 83 7.64 -13.58 -1.25
N ASN A 84 8.40 -13.55 -0.17
CA ASN A 84 9.84 -13.33 -0.23
C ASN A 84 10.57 -14.62 -0.65
N ALA A 85 11.00 -14.69 -1.90
CA ALA A 85 11.78 -15.80 -2.46
C ALA A 85 13.28 -15.46 -2.65
N THR A 86 13.76 -14.33 -2.13
CA THR A 86 15.15 -13.90 -2.32
C THR A 86 16.12 -14.49 -1.28
N GLY A 87 15.60 -15.04 -0.18
CA GLY A 87 16.39 -15.49 0.97
C GLY A 87 16.91 -14.36 1.87
N VAL A 88 16.64 -13.09 1.54
CA VAL A 88 17.04 -11.93 2.35
C VAL A 88 16.03 -11.72 3.47
N VAL A 89 16.44 -11.92 4.73
CA VAL A 89 15.56 -11.81 5.91
C VAL A 89 15.09 -10.38 6.17
N ILE A 90 16.01 -9.41 6.20
CA ILE A 90 15.69 -7.98 6.38
C ILE A 90 15.71 -7.30 5.02
N HIS A 91 14.59 -7.40 4.30
CA HIS A 91 14.48 -6.89 2.94
C HIS A 91 13.91 -5.47 2.91
N THR A 92 14.74 -4.47 2.61
CA THR A 92 14.34 -3.05 2.64
C THR A 92 13.17 -2.73 1.71
N ASN A 93 13.17 -3.28 0.49
CA ASN A 93 12.08 -3.06 -0.47
C ASN A 93 10.78 -3.83 -0.14
N LEU A 94 10.83 -4.87 0.70
CA LEU A 94 9.65 -5.67 1.09
C LEU A 94 9.16 -5.36 2.51
N GLY A 95 9.63 -4.27 3.13
CA GLY A 95 9.13 -3.82 4.43
C GLY A 95 9.91 -4.32 5.65
N ARG A 96 11.17 -4.74 5.49
CA ARG A 96 12.08 -5.16 6.57
C ARG A 96 11.53 -6.36 7.34
N ALA A 97 11.44 -6.27 8.67
CA ALA A 97 11.04 -7.35 9.55
C ALA A 97 9.51 -7.47 9.60
N PRO A 98 8.92 -8.63 9.25
CA PRO A 98 7.51 -8.90 9.49
C PRO A 98 7.20 -8.88 10.99
N LEU A 99 5.99 -8.45 11.34
CA LEU A 99 5.52 -8.47 12.73
C LEU A 99 5.06 -9.88 13.13
N ALA A 100 5.32 -10.26 14.38
CA ALA A 100 4.75 -11.48 14.95
C ALA A 100 3.21 -11.36 15.06
N PRO A 101 2.44 -12.46 14.96
CA PRO A 101 0.97 -12.42 15.02
C PRO A 101 0.41 -11.67 16.24
N ALA A 102 1.02 -11.85 17.42
CA ALA A 102 0.63 -11.15 18.63
C ALA A 102 0.80 -9.61 18.54
N ALA A 103 1.83 -9.14 17.84
CA ALA A 103 2.05 -7.70 17.63
C ALA A 103 1.03 -7.14 16.63
N VAL A 104 0.69 -7.87 15.57
CA VAL A 104 -0.36 -7.48 14.60
C VAL A 104 -1.72 -7.37 15.30
N GLN A 105 -2.06 -8.34 16.16
CA GLN A 105 -3.30 -8.31 16.92
C GLN A 105 -3.36 -7.10 17.85
N ALA A 106 -2.30 -6.82 18.61
CA ALA A 106 -2.25 -5.66 19.52
C ALA A 106 -2.45 -4.32 18.78
N VAL A 107 -1.85 -4.16 17.59
CA VAL A 107 -2.05 -2.98 16.75
C VAL A 107 -3.50 -2.90 16.28
N THR A 108 -4.07 -4.03 15.83
CA THR A 108 -5.46 -4.10 15.34
C THR A 108 -6.45 -3.71 16.44
N ASP A 109 -6.27 -4.18 17.66
CA ASP A 109 -7.17 -3.90 18.78
C ASP A 109 -7.16 -2.42 19.16
N VAL A 110 -5.98 -1.79 19.20
CA VAL A 110 -5.84 -0.36 19.51
C VAL A 110 -6.34 0.53 18.36
N ALA A 111 -6.10 0.14 17.11
CA ALA A 111 -6.46 0.95 15.93
C ALA A 111 -7.98 0.99 15.65
N ARG A 112 -8.76 0.08 16.22
CA ARG A 112 -10.22 0.02 16.02
C ARG A 112 -11.01 1.11 16.74
N GLY A 113 -10.39 1.85 17.68
CA GLY A 113 -11.09 2.86 18.46
C GLY A 113 -10.17 3.89 19.09
N TYR A 114 -10.69 4.62 20.06
CA TYR A 114 -9.89 5.55 20.88
C TYR A 114 -8.93 4.76 21.77
N SER A 115 -7.78 5.37 22.06
CA SER A 115 -6.77 4.78 22.93
C SER A 115 -6.16 5.82 23.87
N MET A 116 -5.45 5.33 24.88
CA MET A 116 -4.75 6.14 25.88
C MET A 116 -3.41 6.70 25.34
N LEU A 117 -3.38 7.05 24.05
CA LEU A 117 -2.15 7.43 23.36
C LEU A 117 -1.45 8.62 24.02
N GLU A 118 -2.21 9.63 24.43
CA GLU A 118 -1.73 10.84 25.13
C GLU A 118 -2.55 11.13 26.39
N TYR A 119 -3.11 10.11 27.04
CA TYR A 119 -3.93 10.30 28.24
C TYR A 119 -3.47 9.37 29.35
N ASP A 120 -3.19 9.95 30.51
CA ASP A 120 -2.82 9.25 31.72
C ASP A 120 -4.06 9.00 32.58
N VAL A 121 -4.40 7.72 32.77
CA VAL A 121 -5.54 7.27 33.57
C VAL A 121 -5.37 7.62 35.05
N ALA A 122 -4.13 7.66 35.56
CA ALA A 122 -3.87 7.91 36.97
C ALA A 122 -4.10 9.38 37.35
N THR A 123 -3.71 10.29 36.46
CA THR A 123 -3.84 11.75 36.68
C THR A 123 -5.08 12.34 36.01
N CYS A 124 -5.80 11.57 35.20
CA CYS A 124 -6.92 12.02 34.38
C CYS A 124 -6.57 13.22 33.49
N ALA A 125 -5.32 13.29 33.04
CA ALA A 125 -4.76 14.43 32.32
C ALA A 125 -4.04 13.98 31.05
N ARG A 126 -3.58 14.96 30.25
CA ARG A 126 -2.76 14.69 29.07
C ARG A 126 -1.40 14.13 29.51
N GLY A 127 -1.07 12.94 29.01
CA GLY A 127 0.21 12.27 29.22
C GLY A 127 1.10 12.29 27.98
N GLY A 128 2.37 11.91 28.13
CA GLY A 128 3.31 11.82 27.02
C GLY A 128 3.24 10.48 26.29
N ARG A 129 2.97 10.47 24.97
CA ARG A 129 2.93 9.20 24.19
C ARG A 129 4.22 8.36 24.25
N LYS A 130 5.36 9.00 24.55
CA LYS A 130 6.68 8.35 24.69
C LYS A 130 6.78 7.48 25.94
N GLU A 131 6.00 7.76 26.97
CA GLU A 131 6.07 7.04 28.25
C GLU A 131 5.78 5.55 28.06
N HIS A 132 4.88 5.21 27.14
CA HIS A 132 4.56 3.83 26.77
C HIS A 132 5.77 3.06 26.25
N ALA A 133 6.52 3.65 25.31
CA ALA A 133 7.73 3.05 24.74
C ALA A 133 8.89 3.03 25.74
N ALA A 134 9.11 4.14 26.47
CA ALA A 134 10.16 4.26 27.47
C ALA A 134 9.99 3.22 28.59
N ARG A 135 8.75 2.92 28.99
CA ARG A 135 8.44 1.86 29.96
C ARG A 135 8.84 0.47 29.45
N LEU A 136 8.57 0.16 28.17
CA LEU A 136 8.96 -1.12 27.57
C LEU A 136 10.48 -1.24 27.45
N LEU A 137 11.16 -0.18 27.01
CA LEU A 137 12.61 -0.14 26.91
C LEU A 137 13.30 -0.34 28.26
N ARG A 138 12.76 0.29 29.32
CA ARG A 138 13.28 0.10 30.68
C ARG A 138 13.19 -1.36 31.11
N LYS A 139 12.03 -2.00 30.90
CA LYS A 139 11.84 -3.42 31.19
C LYS A 139 12.79 -4.32 30.39
N LEU A 140 13.03 -4.01 29.11
CA LEU A 140 13.97 -4.78 28.28
C LEU A 140 15.42 -4.65 28.78
N ARG A 141 15.83 -3.46 29.22
CA ARG A 141 17.16 -3.23 29.81
C ARG A 141 17.30 -3.97 31.15
N GLU A 142 16.29 -3.88 32.02
CA GLU A 142 16.23 -4.61 33.30
C GLU A 142 16.31 -6.14 33.11
N ALA A 143 15.77 -6.66 31.99
CA ALA A 143 15.83 -8.07 31.62
C ALA A 143 17.18 -8.52 31.04
N GLN A 144 18.23 -7.68 31.11
CA GLN A 144 19.60 -7.99 30.66
C GLN A 144 19.74 -8.40 29.18
N CYS A 145 18.95 -7.81 28.27
CA CYS A 145 19.24 -7.89 26.83
C CYS A 145 20.41 -6.97 26.41
N GLU A 146 21.34 -6.66 27.32
CA GLU A 146 22.35 -5.60 27.16
C GLU A 146 23.52 -5.99 26.25
N GLU A 147 23.80 -7.27 26.04
CA GLU A 147 25.03 -7.65 25.32
C GLU A 147 24.95 -7.50 23.79
N VAL A 148 23.77 -7.25 23.20
CA VAL A 148 23.64 -7.33 21.73
C VAL A 148 22.86 -6.16 21.10
N VAL A 149 22.00 -5.43 21.80
CA VAL A 149 21.15 -4.39 21.17
C VAL A 149 21.06 -3.09 21.99
N GLU A 150 21.53 -1.99 21.42
CA GLU A 150 21.27 -0.64 21.92
C GLU A 150 19.94 -0.11 21.34
N LEU A 151 18.99 0.21 22.22
CA LEU A 151 17.69 0.78 21.86
C LEU A 151 17.57 2.21 22.40
N GLN A 152 17.27 3.15 21.51
CA GLN A 152 17.01 4.55 21.86
C GLN A 152 15.64 4.98 21.32
N VAL A 153 14.99 5.94 21.96
CA VAL A 153 13.82 6.64 21.39
C VAL A 153 14.32 7.98 20.89
N VAL A 154 14.24 8.19 19.58
CA VAL A 154 14.73 9.42 18.94
C VAL A 154 13.55 10.26 18.46
N GLU A 155 13.63 11.56 18.72
CA GLU A 155 12.70 12.52 18.15
C GLU A 155 12.92 12.67 16.65
N GLY A 156 11.84 12.60 15.88
CA GLY A 156 11.85 12.84 14.45
C GLY A 156 10.66 13.68 14.02
N ALA A 157 10.69 14.11 12.77
CA ALA A 157 9.57 14.73 12.10
C ALA A 157 9.26 13.89 10.85
N SER A 158 7.98 13.67 10.57
CA SER A 158 7.52 13.12 9.30
C SER A 158 6.61 14.11 8.62
N THR A 159 6.79 14.31 7.32
CA THR A 159 5.81 15.00 6.50
C THR A 159 4.72 14.01 6.08
N PRO A 160 3.44 14.26 6.38
CA PRO A 160 2.35 13.45 5.85
C PRO A 160 2.30 13.63 4.33
N GLY A 161 2.50 12.54 3.60
CA GLY A 161 2.34 12.53 2.14
C GLY A 161 0.86 12.56 1.78
N GLY A 162 0.41 13.63 1.12
CA GLY A 162 -0.92 13.73 0.53
C GLY A 162 -1.63 15.04 0.81
N GLY A 163 -1.54 15.97 -0.15
CA GLY A 163 -2.53 16.99 -0.55
C GLY A 163 -3.06 18.02 0.46
N SER A 164 -3.42 17.62 1.68
CA SER A 164 -4.19 18.45 2.61
C SER A 164 -3.33 19.30 3.55
N LEU A 165 -2.09 18.90 3.86
CA LEU A 165 -1.19 19.62 4.77
C LEU A 165 0.29 19.47 4.38
N PRO A 166 0.71 19.95 3.19
CA PRO A 166 2.06 19.75 2.65
C PRO A 166 3.18 20.45 3.45
N THR A 167 2.83 21.30 4.40
CA THR A 167 3.76 22.07 5.25
C THR A 167 3.72 21.66 6.73
N VAL A 168 2.92 20.65 7.10
CA VAL A 168 2.80 20.23 8.50
C VAL A 168 3.82 19.14 8.78
N GLU A 169 4.81 19.45 9.61
CA GLU A 169 5.64 18.42 10.23
C GLU A 169 4.86 17.75 11.35
N LEU A 170 4.56 16.46 11.16
CA LEU A 170 4.02 15.65 12.24
C LEU A 170 5.20 15.16 13.09
N PRO A 171 5.21 15.45 14.41
CA PRO A 171 6.21 14.84 15.28
C PRO A 171 6.02 13.33 15.22
N THR A 172 7.06 12.64 14.78
CA THR A 172 7.12 11.18 14.59
C THR A 172 8.29 10.64 15.37
N PHE A 173 8.14 9.43 15.92
CA PHE A 173 9.19 8.85 16.75
C PHE A 173 9.63 7.53 16.15
N CYS A 174 10.94 7.35 16.11
CA CYS A 174 11.58 6.12 15.70
C CYS A 174 12.22 5.49 16.93
N VAL A 175 12.14 4.17 17.03
CA VAL A 175 12.97 3.39 17.96
C VAL A 175 14.09 2.77 17.13
N PRO A 176 15.22 3.47 16.93
CA PRO A 176 16.40 2.84 16.35
C PRO A 176 16.90 1.74 17.30
N SER A 177 17.26 0.61 16.68
CA SER A 177 18.02 -0.47 17.30
C SER A 177 19.37 -0.55 16.62
N ALA A 178 20.46 -0.40 17.37
CA ALA A 178 21.79 -0.75 16.91
C ALA A 178 22.18 -2.10 17.50
N LEU A 179 22.53 -3.06 16.65
CA LEU A 179 23.09 -4.34 17.12
C LEU A 179 24.58 -4.15 17.35
N SER A 180 25.04 -4.32 18.59
CA SER A 180 26.45 -4.52 18.87
C SER A 180 26.79 -5.97 18.53
N MET A 181 27.53 -6.19 17.44
CA MET A 181 28.13 -7.49 17.19
C MET A 181 29.28 -7.68 18.19
N GLY A 182 28.97 -8.20 19.37
CA GLY A 182 29.98 -8.83 20.23
C GLY A 182 30.68 -9.93 19.42
N ALA A 183 32.00 -9.98 19.48
CA ALA A 183 32.80 -10.98 18.80
C ALA A 183 32.24 -12.38 19.10
N TYR A 184 31.84 -13.11 18.06
CA TYR A 184 31.51 -14.54 18.19
C TYR A 184 32.73 -15.25 18.81
N PRO A 185 32.59 -15.99 19.93
CA PRO A 185 33.65 -16.90 20.32
C PRO A 185 33.84 -17.93 19.21
N PRO A 186 35.10 -18.28 18.85
CA PRO A 186 35.33 -19.30 17.83
C PRO A 186 34.65 -20.60 18.26
N MET A 187 33.86 -21.19 17.38
CA MET A 187 33.28 -22.52 17.60
C MET A 187 34.44 -23.52 17.76
N ALA A 188 34.47 -24.20 18.90
CA ALA A 188 35.30 -25.38 19.15
C ALA A 188 34.56 -26.64 18.68
#